data_AF-A0A443J2A0-F1
#
_entry.id   AF-A0A443J2A0-F1
#
_cell.length_a   1.000
_cell.length_b   1.000
_cell.length_c   1.000
_cell.angle_alpha   90.00
_cell.angle_beta   90.00
_cell.angle_gamma   90.00
#
_symmetry.space_group_name_H-M   'P 1'
#
loop_
_entity.id
_entity.type
_entity.pdbx_description
1 polymer ?
#
loop_
_entity_poly.entity_id
_entity_poly.type
_entity_poly.pdbx_seq_one_letter_code
_entity_poly.pdbx_strand_id
1 'polypeptide(L)'
;MPLRGSVVKTMDIKSMIFGSVVEIGDTVHLKAFTDALAVQRNKELFFVNEGNFRNYNAFNKPIPIPSLPVPPPSITKYNECPDIKVGNVHIITISSSAIVQIGTTNHINTEARVLHIRQISPGIQKDSIKKR
;
A
#
# COMPACT_ATOMS: atom_id res chain seq x y z
N MET A 1 -15.05 31.49 6.45
CA MET A 1 -15.46 30.09 6.22
C MET A 1 -15.72 29.47 7.57
N PRO A 2 -16.86 28.77 7.79
CA PRO A 2 -17.08 28.05 9.04
C PRO A 2 -15.97 27.01 9.24
N LEU A 3 -15.52 26.86 10.49
CA LEU A 3 -14.55 25.85 10.88
C LEU A 3 -15.18 24.48 10.65
N ARG A 4 -14.61 23.68 9.74
CA ARG A 4 -15.00 22.28 9.53
C ARG A 4 -14.12 21.39 10.41
N GLY A 5 -14.73 20.56 11.23
CA GLY A 5 -14.03 19.56 12.04
C GLY A 5 -14.20 18.13 11.53
N SER A 6 -13.24 17.26 11.88
CA SER A 6 -13.41 15.81 11.82
C SER A 6 -13.69 15.31 13.24
N VAL A 7 -14.92 14.86 13.48
CA VAL A 7 -15.42 14.42 14.79
C VAL A 7 -15.57 12.91 14.78
N VAL A 8 -14.70 12.21 15.49
CA VAL A 8 -14.67 10.75 15.57
C VAL A 8 -15.15 10.32 16.96
N LYS A 9 -16.17 9.46 17.04
CA LYS A 9 -16.70 8.99 18.32
C LYS A 9 -15.73 8.02 19.00
N THR A 10 -15.32 6.97 18.31
CA THR A 10 -14.27 6.06 18.79
C THR A 10 -13.43 5.55 17.63
N MET A 11 -12.13 5.36 17.87
CA MET A 11 -11.21 4.71 16.95
C MET A 11 -10.36 3.72 17.74
N ASP A 12 -10.50 2.44 17.44
CA ASP A 12 -9.79 1.34 18.10
C ASP A 12 -8.91 0.64 17.06
N ILE A 13 -7.60 0.76 17.20
CA ILE A 13 -6.61 0.18 16.29
C ILE A 13 -5.77 -0.81 17.10
N LYS A 14 -5.84 -2.10 16.76
CA LYS A 14 -5.12 -3.13 17.53
C LYS A 14 -3.64 -3.17 17.23
N SER A 15 -3.20 -2.87 16.01
CA SER A 15 -1.79 -2.87 15.65
C SER A 15 -1.47 -1.92 14.50
N MET A 16 -0.31 -1.26 14.60
CA MET A 16 0.19 -0.32 13.59
C MET A 16 1.67 -0.59 13.38
N ILE A 17 2.04 -1.05 12.19
CA ILE A 17 3.39 -1.57 11.89
C ILE A 17 3.92 -1.03 10.56
N PHE A 18 5.24 -1.15 10.35
CA PHE A 18 5.95 -0.80 9.12
C PHE A 18 5.63 0.61 8.59
N GLY A 19 5.75 1.63 9.43
CA GLY A 19 5.66 3.04 9.02
C GLY A 19 4.25 3.50 8.59
N SER A 20 3.22 2.85 9.11
CA SER A 20 1.82 3.24 8.87
C SER A 20 1.46 4.51 9.66
N VAL A 21 0.51 5.28 9.13
CA VAL A 21 0.09 6.58 9.68
C VAL A 21 -1.41 6.62 9.88
N VAL A 22 -1.86 7.22 10.98
CA VAL A 22 -3.27 7.51 11.25
C VAL A 22 -3.41 9.01 11.43
N GLU A 23 -4.33 9.61 10.69
CA GLU A 23 -4.57 11.05 10.69
C GLU A 23 -6.06 11.33 10.87
N ILE A 24 -6.40 12.18 11.84
CA ILE A 24 -7.78 12.67 12.03
C ILE A 24 -7.74 14.18 11.81
N GLY A 25 -8.16 14.59 10.62
CA GLY A 25 -8.07 15.97 10.20
C GLY A 25 -7.92 16.12 8.69
N ASP A 26 -7.78 17.39 8.29
CA ASP A 26 -7.58 17.77 6.91
C ASP A 26 -6.09 17.77 6.57
N THR A 27 -5.75 17.27 5.39
CA THR A 27 -4.38 17.14 4.91
C THR A 27 -4.28 17.70 3.49
N VAL A 28 -3.17 18.36 3.16
CA VAL A 28 -2.96 18.86 1.80
C VAL A 28 -2.40 17.76 0.91
N HIS A 29 -1.39 17.05 1.40
CA HIS A 29 -0.67 16.01 0.66
C HIS A 29 -0.56 14.73 1.50
N LEU A 30 -1.04 13.63 0.94
CA LEU A 30 -0.88 12.30 1.50
C LEU A 30 -0.01 11.49 0.54
N LYS A 31 1.10 10.97 1.06
CA LYS A 31 2.03 10.15 0.28
C LYS A 31 2.37 8.86 1.01
N ALA A 32 2.16 7.73 0.35
CA ALA A 32 2.53 6.41 0.85
C ALA A 32 3.33 5.64 -0.21
N PHE A 33 4.39 4.96 0.19
CA PHE A 33 5.20 4.14 -0.70
C PHE A 33 5.60 2.85 0.01
N THR A 34 5.41 1.69 -0.63
CA THR A 34 5.85 0.40 -0.09
C THR A 34 6.39 -0.51 -1.19
N ASP A 35 7.57 -1.08 -0.95
CA ASP A 35 8.17 -2.14 -1.77
C ASP A 35 8.30 -3.42 -0.92
N ALA A 36 7.82 -4.55 -1.45
CA ALA A 36 7.87 -5.83 -0.74
C ALA A 36 8.24 -6.99 -1.67
N LEU A 37 9.16 -7.83 -1.19
CA LEU A 37 9.49 -9.13 -1.76
C LEU A 37 8.91 -10.22 -0.87
N ALA A 38 7.98 -10.99 -1.41
CA ALA A 38 7.35 -12.10 -0.71
C ALA A 38 7.84 -13.43 -1.30
N VAL A 39 8.93 -13.94 -0.73
CA VAL A 39 9.61 -15.15 -1.21
C VAL A 39 9.09 -16.37 -0.47
N GLN A 40 8.50 -17.31 -1.20
CA GLN A 40 8.09 -18.62 -0.70
C GLN A 40 9.11 -19.68 -1.14
N ARG A 41 9.70 -20.40 -0.17
CA ARG A 41 10.72 -21.42 -0.43
C ARG A 41 10.22 -22.83 -0.11
N ASN A 42 10.64 -23.82 -0.91
CA ASN A 42 10.49 -25.24 -0.57
C ASN A 42 11.60 -25.75 0.36
N LYS A 43 12.74 -25.05 0.43
CA LYS A 43 13.87 -25.37 1.32
C LYS A 43 14.36 -24.10 2.00
N GLU A 44 14.70 -24.20 3.29
CA GLU A 44 15.17 -23.09 4.12
C GLU A 44 16.65 -22.76 3.86
N LEU A 45 16.95 -22.25 2.67
CA LEU A 45 18.26 -21.69 2.35
C LEU A 45 18.21 -20.18 2.56
N PHE A 46 19.14 -19.64 3.36
CA PHE A 46 19.28 -18.20 3.61
C PHE A 46 20.64 -17.73 3.12
N PHE A 47 20.65 -16.88 2.08
CA PHE A 47 21.83 -16.20 1.58
C PHE A 47 21.94 -14.80 2.22
N VAL A 48 23.17 -14.30 2.37
CA VAL A 48 23.44 -13.00 3.03
C VAL A 48 23.01 -11.79 2.19
N ASN A 49 22.94 -11.92 0.86
CA ASN A 49 22.59 -10.84 -0.07
C ASN A 49 21.28 -11.13 -0.81
N GLU A 50 20.20 -11.33 -0.04
CA GLU A 50 18.87 -11.56 -0.58
C GLU A 50 18.07 -10.26 -0.64
N GLY A 51 17.24 -10.13 -1.68
CA GLY A 51 16.18 -9.14 -1.67
C GLY A 51 16.52 -7.75 -2.21
N ASN A 52 17.53 -7.63 -3.07
CA ASN A 52 17.78 -6.35 -3.77
C ASN A 52 16.65 -6.06 -4.78
N PHE A 53 15.80 -5.08 -4.48
CA PHE A 53 14.70 -4.63 -5.34
C PHE A 53 15.15 -4.23 -6.75
N ARG A 54 16.38 -3.72 -6.91
CA ARG A 54 16.93 -3.32 -8.21
C ARG A 54 17.05 -4.48 -9.19
N ASN A 55 17.11 -5.71 -8.69
CA ASN A 55 17.21 -6.92 -9.52
C ASN A 55 15.88 -7.27 -10.22
N TYR A 56 14.76 -6.63 -9.85
CA TYR A 56 13.45 -6.95 -10.44
C TYR A 56 12.85 -5.73 -11.13
N ASN A 57 12.49 -5.90 -12.40
CA ASN A 57 11.84 -4.86 -13.20
C ASN A 57 10.52 -4.38 -12.58
N ALA A 58 9.88 -5.21 -11.75
CA ALA A 58 8.66 -4.86 -11.03
C ALA A 58 8.83 -3.59 -10.16
N PHE A 59 10.03 -3.31 -9.63
CA PHE A 59 10.30 -2.12 -8.79
C PHE A 59 10.80 -0.91 -9.57
N ASN A 60 11.31 -1.10 -10.78
CA ASN A 60 11.87 -0.02 -11.59
C ASN A 60 10.93 0.47 -12.71
N LYS A 61 9.84 -0.28 -13.00
CA LYS A 61 8.93 0.07 -14.09
C LYS A 61 8.09 1.32 -13.74
N PRO A 62 8.04 2.35 -14.60
CA PRO A 62 7.19 3.52 -14.34
C PRO A 62 5.70 3.13 -14.31
N ILE A 63 4.93 3.75 -13.43
CA ILE A 63 3.47 3.57 -13.37
C ILE A 63 2.85 4.36 -14.53
N PRO A 64 2.04 3.73 -15.40
CA PRO A 64 1.33 4.46 -16.43
C PRO A 64 0.28 5.37 -15.79
N ILE A 65 0.47 6.68 -15.90
CA ILE A 65 -0.48 7.69 -15.43
C ILE A 65 -1.39 8.04 -16.61
N PRO A 66 -2.73 7.90 -16.49
CA PRO A 66 -3.64 8.31 -17.54
C PRO A 66 -3.56 9.82 -17.76
N SER A 67 -3.71 10.26 -19.01
CA SER A 67 -3.77 11.70 -19.31
C SER A 67 -5.00 12.31 -18.65
N LEU A 68 -4.81 13.42 -17.93
CA LEU A 68 -5.91 14.16 -17.32
C LEU A 68 -6.70 14.91 -18.41
N PRO A 69 -8.02 15.10 -18.22
CA PRO A 69 -8.83 15.93 -19.11
C PRO A 69 -8.30 17.37 -19.15
N VAL A 70 -8.30 17.96 -20.35
CA VAL A 70 -7.97 19.39 -20.57
C VAL A 70 -9.16 20.05 -21.27
N PRO A 71 -9.85 21.02 -20.64
CA PRO A 71 -9.59 21.57 -19.30
C PRO A 71 -9.98 20.60 -18.16
N PRO A 72 -9.39 20.75 -16.96
CA PRO A 72 -9.79 19.97 -15.80
C PRO A 72 -11.27 20.25 -15.44
N PRO A 73 -12.02 19.24 -14.96
CA PRO A 73 -13.40 19.45 -14.55
C PRO A 73 -13.45 20.42 -13.36
N SER A 74 -14.24 21.48 -13.49
CA SER A 74 -14.54 22.38 -12.37
C SER A 74 -15.66 21.77 -11.53
N ILE A 75 -15.36 21.49 -10.26
CA ILE A 75 -16.31 20.92 -9.31
C ILE A 75 -16.45 21.87 -8.13
N THR A 76 -17.64 22.44 -7.96
CA THR A 76 -18.01 23.20 -6.76
C THR A 76 -18.76 22.27 -5.82
N LYS A 77 -18.25 22.07 -4.61
CA LYS A 77 -18.89 21.25 -3.58
C LYS A 77 -19.56 22.15 -2.53
N TYR A 78 -20.81 21.85 -2.21
CA TYR A 78 -21.54 22.48 -1.12
C TYR A 78 -21.83 21.45 -0.03
N ASN A 79 -21.33 21.69 1.18
CA ASN A 79 -21.53 20.81 2.32
C ASN A 79 -22.52 21.49 3.29
N GLU A 80 -23.77 21.03 3.30
CA GLU A 80 -24.81 21.53 4.22
C GLU A 80 -24.43 21.31 5.70
N CYS A 81 -23.84 20.16 6.00
CA CYS A 81 -23.20 19.88 7.28
C CYS A 81 -21.69 19.90 7.08
N PRO A 82 -20.96 20.92 7.57
CA PRO A 82 -19.54 21.03 7.31
C PRO A 82 -18.77 19.90 7.98
N ASP A 83 -19.16 19.49 9.20
CA ASP A 83 -18.42 18.53 10.00
C ASP A 83 -18.49 17.09 9.47
N ILE A 84 -17.32 16.46 9.40
CA ILE A 84 -17.20 15.04 9.11
C ILE A 84 -17.40 14.28 10.42
N LYS A 85 -18.57 13.68 10.59
CA LYS A 85 -18.92 12.91 11.80
C LYS A 85 -18.74 11.42 11.53
N VAL A 86 -17.77 10.81 12.19
CA VAL A 86 -17.51 9.38 12.14
C VAL A 86 -17.90 8.75 13.48
N GLY A 87 -18.62 7.63 13.42
CA GLY A 87 -19.00 6.87 14.60
C GLY A 87 -17.82 6.09 15.17
N ASN A 88 -17.98 4.77 15.24
CA ASN A 88 -16.98 3.88 15.78
C ASN A 88 -16.19 3.22 14.65
N VAL A 89 -14.88 3.36 14.67
CA VAL A 89 -13.95 2.74 13.72
C VAL A 89 -13.15 1.68 14.46
N HIS A 90 -13.15 0.45 13.96
CA HIS A 90 -12.38 -0.64 14.51
C HIS A 90 -11.44 -1.20 13.43
N ILE A 91 -10.14 -1.19 13.71
CA ILE A 91 -9.10 -1.59 12.79
C ILE A 91 -8.22 -2.65 13.47
N ILE A 92 -8.14 -3.83 12.87
CA ILE A 92 -7.32 -4.91 13.42
C ILE A 92 -5.84 -4.58 13.23
N THR A 93 -5.41 -4.22 12.02
CA THR A 93 -4.01 -3.90 11.77
C THR A 93 -3.86 -2.97 10.58
N ILE A 94 -2.91 -2.04 10.66
CA ILE A 94 -2.39 -1.28 9.52
C ILE A 94 -0.89 -1.51 9.38
N SER A 95 -0.46 -1.74 8.14
CA SER A 95 0.90 -2.16 7.82
C SER A 95 1.37 -1.58 6.49
N SER A 96 2.68 -1.59 6.29
CA SER A 96 3.35 -1.32 5.01
C SER A 96 3.03 0.07 4.46
N SER A 97 3.36 1.11 5.25
CA SER A 97 3.08 2.50 4.92
C SER A 97 1.61 2.81 4.62
N ALA A 98 0.67 2.03 5.19
CA ALA A 98 -0.75 2.31 5.09
C ALA A 98 -1.09 3.62 5.81
N ILE A 99 -1.97 4.42 5.21
CA ILE A 99 -2.45 5.67 5.81
C ILE A 99 -3.96 5.57 6.01
N VAL A 100 -4.41 5.76 7.25
CA VAL A 100 -5.83 5.88 7.60
C VAL A 100 -6.11 7.33 7.92
N GLN A 101 -6.85 8.00 7.04
CA GLN A 101 -7.24 9.40 7.25
C GLN A 101 -8.75 9.52 7.47
N ILE A 102 -9.15 10.23 8.53
CA ILE A 102 -10.51 10.71 8.73
C ILE A 102 -10.51 12.23 8.59
N GLY A 103 -10.93 12.71 7.43
CA GLY A 103 -11.03 14.13 7.11
C GLY A 103 -11.00 14.33 5.60
N THR A 104 -10.45 15.47 5.14
CA THR A 104 -10.29 15.72 3.70
C THR A 104 -8.85 15.79 3.26
N THR A 105 -8.62 15.41 2.01
CA THR A 105 -7.31 15.45 1.37
C THR A 105 -7.41 16.10 0.01
N ASN A 106 -6.46 16.96 -0.35
CA ASN A 106 -6.42 17.56 -1.68
C ASN A 106 -5.66 16.66 -2.68
N HIS A 107 -4.47 16.22 -2.30
CA HIS A 107 -3.60 15.41 -3.15
C HIS A 107 -3.22 14.10 -2.46
N ILE A 108 -3.49 12.99 -3.14
CA ILE A 108 -3.15 11.64 -2.69
C ILE A 108 -2.23 11.03 -3.74
N ASN A 109 -1.05 10.57 -3.30
CA ASN A 109 -0.12 9.82 -4.14
C ASN A 109 0.38 8.60 -3.38
N THR A 110 -0.14 7.43 -3.72
CA THR A 110 0.18 6.18 -3.03
C THR A 110 0.65 5.12 -4.01
N GLU A 111 1.75 4.46 -3.68
CA GLU A 111 2.36 3.43 -4.51
C GLU A 111 2.72 2.20 -3.67
N ALA A 112 2.34 1.03 -4.18
CA ALA A 112 2.65 -0.24 -3.54
C ALA A 112 3.12 -1.24 -4.60
N ARG A 113 4.33 -1.79 -4.41
CA ARG A 113 4.90 -2.82 -5.29
C ARG A 113 5.18 -4.06 -4.47
N VAL A 114 4.53 -5.16 -4.85
CA VAL A 114 4.70 -6.44 -4.19
C VAL A 114 5.04 -7.49 -5.24
N LEU A 115 6.18 -8.14 -5.09
CA LEU A 115 6.59 -9.24 -5.95
C LEU A 115 6.63 -10.55 -5.16
N HIS A 116 5.78 -11.48 -5.56
CA HIS A 116 5.77 -12.85 -5.04
C HIS A 116 6.73 -13.72 -5.84
N ILE A 117 7.64 -14.40 -5.15
CA ILE A 117 8.63 -15.31 -5.77
C ILE A 117 8.47 -16.69 -5.16
N ARG A 118 8.25 -17.71 -6.00
CA ARG A 118 8.20 -19.10 -5.55
C ARG A 118 9.47 -19.83 -5.97
N GLN A 119 10.24 -20.30 -4.99
CA GLN A 119 11.44 -21.11 -5.20
C GLN A 119 11.10 -22.59 -5.08
N ILE A 120 11.01 -23.26 -6.24
CA ILE A 120 10.69 -24.68 -6.35
C ILE A 120 12.00 -25.44 -6.59
N SER A 121 12.26 -26.48 -5.80
CA SER A 121 13.38 -27.38 -6.05
C SER A 121 13.10 -28.19 -7.32
N PRO A 122 14.06 -28.33 -8.26
CA PRO A 122 13.88 -29.25 -9.38
C PRO A 122 13.59 -30.64 -8.82
N GLY A 123 12.48 -31.24 -9.26
CA GLY A 123 12.18 -32.63 -8.94
C GLY A 123 13.30 -33.53 -9.44
N ILE A 124 13.52 -34.68 -8.81
CA ILE A 124 14.50 -35.67 -9.25
C ILE A 124 14.19 -36.00 -10.71
N GLN A 125 15.01 -35.50 -11.64
CA GLN A 125 14.96 -35.93 -13.02
C GLN A 125 15.52 -37.36 -13.00
N LYS A 126 14.64 -38.37 -13.12
CA LYS A 126 15.06 -39.74 -13.40
C LYS A 126 15.63 -39.72 -14.81
N ASP A 127 16.90 -39.34 -14.94
CA ASP A 127 17.63 -39.48 -16.18
C ASP A 127 17.58 -40.95 -16.57
N SER A 128 16.89 -41.17 -17.67
CA SER A 128 16.62 -42.44 -18.30
C SER A 128 17.87 -43.31 -18.27
N ILE A 129 17.78 -44.40 -17.52
CA ILE A 129 18.67 -45.55 -17.50
C ILE A 129 19.19 -45.79 -18.93
N LYS A 130 20.49 -45.51 -19.16
CA LYS A 130 21.20 -45.97 -20.36
C LYS A 130 21.08 -47.50 -20.39
N LYS A 131 20.18 -48.03 -21.22
CA LYS A 131 20.19 -49.45 -21.62
C LYS A 131 21.55 -49.70 -22.29
N ARG A 132 22.38 -50.50 -21.62
CA ARG A 132 23.49 -51.22 -22.24
C ARG A 132 22.95 -52.32 -23.14
#